data_AF-A0A645ID29-F1
#
_entry.id   AF-A0A645ID29-F1
#
_cell.length_a   1.000
_cell.length_b   1.000
_cell.length_c   1.000
_cell.angle_alpha   90.00
_cell.angle_beta   90.00
_cell.angle_gamma   90.00
#
_symmetry.space_group_name_H-M   'P 1'
#
loop_
_entity.id
_entity.type
_entity.pdbx_description
1 polymer ?
#
loop_
_entity_poly.entity_id
_entity_poly.type
_entity_poly.pdbx_seq_one_letter_code
_entity_poly.pdbx_strand_id
1 'polypeptide(L)'
;MQAVRDIATCVSSGKLSIKDVNESLISKHLYPSPGIPVPNVDLIIRTGGDERVSNFLPWQANGSECATYFCAPFWPEFRKIDLLRSVRVYQARKEEKKLEHSYRVTKVKNFLRVEEHEEKSEELGQLIPLKKQGIS
;
A
#
# COMPACT_ATOMS: atom_id res chain seq x y z
N MET A 1 3.90 17.63 -12.20
CA MET A 1 4.00 18.30 -13.52
C MET A 1 5.43 18.44 -14.02
N GLN A 2 6.39 18.91 -13.21
CA GLN A 2 7.79 19.04 -13.66
C GLN A 2 8.38 17.69 -14.12
N ALA A 3 8.28 16.65 -13.29
CA ALA A 3 8.71 15.29 -13.62
C ALA A 3 8.19 14.79 -14.97
N VAL A 4 6.90 15.01 -15.23
CA VAL A 4 6.23 14.59 -16.47
C VAL A 4 6.81 15.35 -17.67
N ARG A 5 7.05 16.65 -17.55
CA ARG A 5 7.68 17.46 -18.61
C ARG A 5 9.11 17.02 -18.88
N ASP A 6 9.88 16.71 -17.84
CA ASP A 6 11.26 16.25 -17.97
C ASP A 6 11.33 14.90 -18.68
N ILE A 7 10.49 13.94 -18.25
CA ILE A 7 10.39 12.62 -18.90
C ILE A 7 9.95 12.77 -20.35
N ALA A 8 8.91 13.57 -20.63
CA ALA A 8 8.44 13.82 -21.99
C ALA A 8 9.53 14.43 -22.89
N THR A 9 10.35 15.32 -22.35
CA THR A 9 11.50 15.90 -23.07
C THR A 9 12.56 14.84 -23.38
N CYS A 10 12.88 13.97 -22.41
CA CYS A 10 13.81 12.85 -22.63
C CYS A 10 13.30 11.88 -23.70
N VAL A 11 12.02 11.53 -23.68
CA VAL A 11 11.39 10.66 -24.70
C VAL A 11 11.42 11.33 -26.08
N SER A 12 11.03 12.61 -26.18
CA SER A 12 11.03 13.35 -27.45
C SER A 12 12.43 13.49 -28.05
N SER A 13 13.47 13.51 -27.23
CA SER A 13 14.88 13.60 -27.67
C SER A 13 15.51 12.24 -27.98
N GLY A 14 14.77 11.14 -27.86
CA GLY A 14 15.27 9.78 -28.10
C GLY A 14 16.20 9.23 -27.00
N LYS A 15 16.36 9.95 -25.87
CA LYS A 15 17.22 9.52 -24.74
C LYS A 15 16.57 8.46 -23.86
N LEU A 16 15.25 8.27 -23.98
CA LEU A 16 14.46 7.36 -23.16
C LEU A 16 13.37 6.71 -24.03
N SER A 17 13.17 5.40 -23.92
CA SER A 17 12.02 4.74 -24.57
C SER A 17 10.77 4.88 -23.73
N ILE A 18 9.60 4.98 -24.37
CA ILE A 18 8.32 5.01 -23.65
C ILE A 18 8.08 3.73 -22.83
N LYS A 19 8.67 2.60 -23.25
CA LYS A 19 8.60 1.33 -22.53
C LYS A 19 9.36 1.33 -21.21
N ASP A 20 10.30 2.27 -21.05
CA ASP A 20 11.10 2.40 -19.83
C ASP A 20 10.41 3.28 -18.78
N VAL A 21 9.26 3.89 -19.12
CA VAL A 21 8.48 4.72 -18.21
C VAL A 21 7.75 3.83 -17.22
N ASN A 22 8.21 3.87 -15.97
CA ASN A 22 7.63 3.15 -14.84
C ASN A 22 7.67 4.01 -13.57
N GLU A 23 7.10 3.51 -12.47
CA GLU A 23 7.04 4.22 -11.19
C GLU A 23 8.41 4.63 -10.65
N SER A 24 9.44 3.78 -10.85
CA SER A 24 10.81 4.08 -10.43
C SER A 24 11.38 5.27 -11.19
N LEU A 25 11.16 5.32 -12.51
CA LEU A 25 11.56 6.44 -13.33
C LEU A 25 10.83 7.72 -12.89
N ILE A 26 9.52 7.68 -12.73
CA ILE A 26 8.74 8.85 -12.29
C ILE A 26 9.26 9.36 -10.93
N SER A 27 9.55 8.46 -10.00
CA SER A 27 10.11 8.78 -8.68
C SER A 27 11.45 9.52 -8.77
N LYS A 28 12.33 9.14 -9.70
CA LYS A 28 13.63 9.80 -9.93
C LYS A 28 13.49 11.25 -10.45
N HIS A 29 12.35 11.59 -11.05
CA HIS A 29 12.11 12.90 -11.68
C HIS A 29 11.23 13.85 -10.83
N LEU A 30 10.74 13.44 -9.66
CA LEU A 30 9.70 14.17 -8.92
C LEU A 30 10.16 15.36 -8.05
N TYR A 31 11.44 15.47 -7.67
CA TYR A 31 11.92 16.47 -6.70
C TYR A 31 13.28 17.07 -7.09
N PRO A 32 13.61 18.29 -6.60
CA PRO A 32 14.59 19.18 -7.23
C PRO A 32 16.06 18.82 -7.03
N SER A 33 16.41 17.71 -6.37
CA SER A 33 17.80 17.24 -6.31
C SER A 33 18.00 16.12 -7.33
N PRO A 34 18.65 16.39 -8.47
CA PRO A 34 18.98 15.34 -9.43
C PRO A 34 19.81 14.26 -8.74
N GLY A 35 19.38 13.00 -8.87
CA GLY A 35 20.15 11.84 -8.41
C GLY A 35 19.91 11.41 -6.96
N ILE A 36 19.07 12.09 -6.16
CA ILE A 36 18.70 11.61 -4.82
C ILE A 36 17.22 11.21 -4.83
N PRO A 37 16.90 9.90 -4.77
CA PRO A 37 15.52 9.47 -4.62
C PRO A 37 14.99 9.90 -3.25
N VAL A 38 13.86 10.62 -3.24
CA VAL A 38 13.15 10.95 -2.01
C VAL A 38 12.52 9.67 -1.49
N PRO A 39 12.78 9.27 -0.22
CA PRO A 39 12.19 8.07 0.34
C PRO A 39 10.67 8.20 0.44
N ASN A 40 10.03 7.04 0.44
CA ASN A 40 8.64 6.84 0.77
C ASN A 40 8.30 7.44 2.14
N VAL A 41 7.10 8.02 2.29
CA VAL A 41 6.68 8.69 3.53
C VAL A 41 5.78 7.77 4.34
N ASP A 42 6.26 7.38 5.52
CA ASP A 42 5.52 6.52 6.45
C ASP A 42 4.50 7.28 7.31
N LEU A 43 4.84 8.51 7.71
CA LEU A 43 4.05 9.31 8.65
C LEU A 43 4.07 10.80 8.25
N ILE A 44 2.89 11.37 8.05
CA ILE A 44 2.69 12.81 7.91
C ILE A 44 2.15 13.36 9.24
N ILE A 45 2.78 14.41 9.76
CA ILE A 45 2.32 15.14 10.95
C ILE A 45 1.82 16.49 10.50
N ARG A 46 0.59 16.83 10.87
CA ARG A 46 -0.01 18.13 10.59
C ARG A 46 -0.52 18.79 11.86
N THR A 47 -0.01 19.97 12.12
CA THR A 47 -0.36 20.83 13.26
C THR A 47 -1.47 21.81 12.90
N GLY A 48 -2.04 22.49 13.91
CA GLY A 48 -3.01 23.58 13.73
C GLY A 48 -4.46 23.13 13.56
N GLY A 49 -4.82 21.90 13.95
CA GLY A 49 -6.21 21.44 14.05
C GLY A 49 -6.90 21.09 12.73
N ASP A 50 -6.31 21.42 11.58
CA ASP A 50 -6.86 21.14 10.27
C ASP A 50 -6.62 19.69 9.80
N GLU A 51 -7.68 18.99 9.41
CA GLU A 51 -7.60 17.61 8.89
C GLU A 51 -7.49 17.56 7.36
N ARG A 52 -6.33 17.97 6.81
CA ARG A 52 -6.06 17.86 5.36
C ARG A 52 -4.59 17.70 5.02
N VAL A 53 -4.24 16.90 4.02
CA VAL A 53 -2.85 16.80 3.55
C VAL A 53 -2.42 17.98 2.67
N SER A 54 -3.35 18.77 2.14
CA SER A 54 -3.07 19.98 1.33
C SER A 54 -2.08 19.75 0.18
N ASN A 55 -2.21 18.62 -0.54
CA ASN A 55 -1.32 18.24 -1.64
C ASN A 55 0.16 18.08 -1.24
N PHE A 56 0.43 17.78 0.03
CA PHE A 56 1.78 17.51 0.53
C PHE A 56 2.24 16.09 0.15
N LEU A 57 3.25 16.00 -0.72
CA LEU A 57 3.92 14.78 -1.14
C LEU A 57 2.99 13.62 -1.58
N PRO A 58 2.03 13.84 -2.51
CA PRO A 58 1.03 12.83 -2.85
C PRO A 58 1.64 11.54 -3.41
N TRP A 59 2.71 11.63 -4.21
CA TRP A 59 3.38 10.46 -4.77
C TRP A 59 4.06 9.61 -3.69
N GLN A 60 4.81 10.24 -2.78
CA GLN A 60 5.50 9.55 -1.68
C GLN A 60 4.54 8.97 -0.63
N ALA A 61 3.43 9.66 -0.38
CA ALA A 61 2.45 9.23 0.62
C ALA A 61 1.58 8.07 0.12
N ASN A 62 1.20 8.09 -1.17
CA ASN A 62 0.27 7.11 -1.72
C ASN A 62 0.87 5.70 -1.83
N GLY A 63 2.15 5.58 -2.19
CA GLY A 63 2.83 4.28 -2.36
C GLY A 63 3.17 3.54 -1.06
N SER A 64 2.97 4.16 0.10
CA SER A 64 3.54 3.71 1.38
C SER A 64 2.50 3.41 2.45
N GLU A 65 1.21 3.44 2.06
CA GLU A 65 0.09 3.44 3.00
C GLU A 65 0.28 4.42 4.17
N CYS A 66 0.76 5.63 3.84
CA CYS A 66 1.20 6.64 4.79
C CYS A 66 0.15 6.93 5.87
N ALA A 67 0.56 6.90 7.14
CA ALA A 67 -0.30 7.34 8.23
C ALA A 67 -0.29 8.87 8.32
N THR A 68 -1.45 9.48 8.57
CA THR A 68 -1.51 10.92 8.88
C THR A 68 -1.92 11.12 10.34
N TYR A 69 -1.18 11.99 11.03
CA TYR A 69 -1.43 12.42 12.40
C TYR A 69 -1.76 13.91 12.41
N PHE A 70 -3.01 14.24 12.72
CA PHE A 70 -3.47 15.60 12.89
C PHE A 70 -3.45 15.95 14.39
N CYS A 71 -2.94 17.13 14.72
CA CYS A 71 -2.94 17.61 16.10
C CYS A 71 -3.34 19.08 16.22
N ALA A 72 -3.94 19.39 17.38
CA ALA A 72 -4.45 20.71 17.71
C ALA A 72 -3.38 21.83 17.84
N PRO A 73 -2.21 21.63 18.49
CA PRO A 73 -1.28 22.74 18.71
C PRO A 73 -0.81 23.32 17.38
N PHE A 74 -0.69 24.65 17.31
CA PHE A 74 -0.06 25.31 16.17
C PHE A 74 1.44 25.00 16.13
N TRP A 75 2.07 25.18 14.97
CA TRP A 75 3.50 24.87 14.79
C TRP A 75 4.42 25.49 15.85
N PRO A 76 4.26 26.76 16.29
CA PRO A 76 5.10 27.34 17.34
C PRO A 76 4.94 26.66 18.71
N GLU A 77 3.82 26.00 18.96
CA GLU A 77 3.51 25.30 20.22
C GLU A 77 3.78 23.80 20.13
N PHE A 78 4.22 23.29 18.97
CA PHE A 78 4.50 21.88 18.77
C PHE A 78 5.76 21.48 19.52
N ARG A 79 5.65 20.53 20.45
CA ARG A 79 6.75 20.11 21.31
C ARG A 79 7.22 18.70 20.99
N LYS A 80 8.38 18.33 21.54
CA LYS A 80 8.92 16.97 21.48
C LYS A 80 7.90 15.90 21.90
N ILE A 81 7.06 16.17 22.90
CA ILE A 81 6.02 15.24 23.36
C ILE A 81 4.99 14.97 22.26
N ASP A 82 4.66 15.95 21.42
CA ASP A 82 3.68 15.82 20.36
C ASP A 82 4.22 14.98 19.19
N LEU A 83 5.52 15.12 18.89
CA LEU A 83 6.23 14.22 17.99
C LEU A 83 6.26 12.77 18.52
N LEU A 84 6.53 12.57 19.81
CA LEU A 84 6.54 11.22 20.38
C LEU A 84 5.14 10.58 20.36
N ARG A 85 4.09 11.37 20.56
CA ARG A 85 2.70 10.92 20.40
C ARG A 85 2.40 10.50 18.96
N SER A 86 2.82 11.28 17.97
CA SER A 86 2.58 10.93 16.57
C SER A 86 3.29 9.64 16.17
N VAL A 87 4.53 9.43 16.64
CA VAL A 87 5.28 8.18 16.41
C VAL A 87 4.58 6.99 17.06
N ARG A 88 4.10 7.13 18.30
CA ARG A 88 3.34 6.07 18.98
C ARG A 88 2.08 5.69 18.23
N VAL A 89 1.32 6.68 17.73
CA VAL A 89 0.12 6.44 16.92
C VAL A 89 0.46 5.71 15.62
N TYR A 90 1.56 6.08 14.96
CA TYR A 90 2.05 5.35 13.78
C TYR A 90 2.38 3.89 14.11
N GLN A 91 3.09 3.63 15.21
CA GLN A 91 3.46 2.28 15.62
C GLN A 91 2.21 1.41 15.87
N ALA A 92 1.23 1.93 16.61
CA ALA A 92 -0.02 1.22 16.87
C ALA A 92 -0.78 0.87 15.57
N ARG A 93 -0.94 1.84 14.66
CA ARG A 93 -1.57 1.61 13.35
C ARG A 93 -0.81 0.60 12.50
N LYS A 94 0.52 0.61 12.57
CA LYS A 94 1.35 -0.35 11.85
C LYS A 94 1.14 -1.78 12.36
N GLU A 95 0.91 -1.96 13.66
CA GLU A 95 0.59 -3.27 14.24
C GLU A 95 -0.81 -3.74 13.84
N GLU A 96 -1.82 -2.87 13.92
CA GLU A 96 -3.19 -3.15 13.46
C GLU A 96 -3.20 -3.64 12.01
N LYS A 97 -2.49 -2.94 11.13
CA LYS A 97 -2.39 -3.32 9.71
C LYS A 97 -1.74 -4.68 9.49
N LYS A 98 -0.71 -5.04 10.25
CA LYS A 98 -0.07 -6.36 10.15
C LYS A 98 -1.05 -7.48 10.50
N LEU A 99 -1.87 -7.26 11.53
CA LEU A 99 -2.90 -8.20 11.95
C LEU A 99 -3.99 -8.33 10.89
N GLU A 100 -4.48 -7.21 10.35
CA GLU A 100 -5.46 -7.23 9.25
C GLU A 100 -4.93 -7.93 8.01
N HIS A 101 -3.68 -7.65 7.62
CA HIS A 101 -3.05 -8.29 6.49
C HIS A 101 -2.94 -9.80 6.69
N SER A 102 -2.48 -10.25 7.87
CA SER A 102 -2.41 -11.67 8.23
C SER A 102 -3.79 -12.35 8.19
N TYR A 103 -4.82 -11.68 8.70
CA TYR A 103 -6.19 -12.19 8.67
C TYR A 103 -6.71 -12.32 7.23
N ARG A 104 -6.50 -11.30 6.38
CA ARG A 104 -6.91 -11.33 4.97
C ARG A 104 -6.25 -12.45 4.19
N VAL A 105 -4.93 -12.61 4.35
CA VAL A 105 -4.17 -13.69 3.71
C VAL A 105 -4.67 -15.06 4.18
N THR A 106 -4.91 -15.22 5.48
CA THR A 106 -5.43 -16.48 6.04
C THR A 106 -6.83 -16.79 5.53
N LYS A 107 -7.71 -15.79 5.44
CA LYS A 107 -9.07 -15.95 4.91
C LYS A 107 -9.08 -16.34 3.44
N VAL A 108 -8.25 -15.70 2.60
CA VAL A 108 -8.12 -16.06 1.18
C VAL A 108 -7.54 -17.45 1.03
N LYS A 109 -6.51 -17.81 1.79
CA LYS A 109 -5.91 -19.16 1.75
C LYS A 109 -6.92 -20.23 2.15
N ASN A 110 -7.74 -19.97 3.18
CA ASN A 110 -8.80 -20.89 3.60
C ASN A 110 -9.92 -20.97 2.55
N PHE A 111 -10.30 -19.85 1.94
CA PHE A 111 -11.29 -19.81 0.86
C PHE A 111 -10.83 -20.62 -0.36
N LEU A 112 -9.62 -20.37 -0.86
CA LEU A 112 -9.03 -21.13 -1.98
C LEU A 112 -8.87 -22.61 -1.66
N ARG A 113 -8.50 -22.96 -0.42
CA ARG A 113 -8.41 -24.35 0.03
C ARG A 113 -9.79 -25.02 0.10
N VAL A 114 -10.85 -24.27 0.40
CA VAL A 114 -12.24 -24.79 0.37
C VAL A 114 -12.67 -25.05 -1.07
N GLU A 115 -12.39 -24.15 -2.02
CA GLU A 115 -12.67 -24.39 -3.45
C GLU A 115 -11.92 -25.62 -4.00
N GLU A 116 -10.63 -25.80 -3.66
CA GLU A 116 -9.87 -27.00 -4.05
C GLU A 116 -10.46 -28.32 -3.49
N HIS A 117 -11.13 -28.26 -2.34
CA HIS A 117 -11.82 -29.40 -1.74
C HIS A 117 -13.22 -29.62 -2.34
N GLU A 118 -13.91 -28.56 -2.76
CA GLU A 118 -15.23 -28.59 -3.37
C GLU A 118 -15.15 -29.13 -4.81
N GLU A 119 -14.18 -28.65 -5.62
CA GLU A 119 -13.88 -29.20 -6.97
C GLU A 119 -13.48 -30.69 -6.90
N LYS A 120 -12.64 -31.08 -5.93
CA LYS A 120 -12.32 -32.50 -5.72
C LYS A 120 -13.51 -33.33 -5.29
N SER A 121 -14.47 -32.76 -4.56
CA SER A 121 -15.69 -33.48 -4.14
C SER A 121 -16.68 -33.66 -5.29
N GLU A 122 -16.75 -32.71 -6.23
CA GLU A 122 -17.53 -32.86 -7.48
C GLU A 122 -16.90 -33.87 -8.43
N GLU A 123 -15.57 -33.90 -8.57
CA GLU A 123 -14.87 -34.94 -9.36
C GLU A 123 -15.03 -36.34 -8.75
N LEU A 124 -14.95 -36.48 -7.41
CA LEU A 124 -15.18 -37.77 -6.73
C LEU A 124 -16.65 -38.20 -6.72
N GLY A 125 -17.60 -37.26 -6.79
CA GLY A 125 -19.04 -37.52 -6.89
C GLY A 125 -19.47 -38.10 -8.24
N GLN A 126 -18.69 -37.88 -9.30
CA GLN A 126 -18.94 -38.46 -10.63
C GLN A 126 -18.37 -39.87 -10.81
N LEU A 127 -17.55 -40.37 -9.88
CA LEU A 127 -16.80 -41.63 -9.99
C LEU A 127 -17.37 -42.82 -9.20
N ILE A 128 -18.60 -42.73 -8.66
CA ILE A 128 -19.21 -43.85 -7.91
C ILE A 128 -20.54 -44.30 -8.53
N PRO A 129 -20.56 -45.34 -9.38
CA PRO A 129 -21.77 -46.12 -9.64
C PRO A 129 -21.99 -47.15 -8.53
N LEU A 130 -23.14 -47.02 -7.85
CA LEU A 130 -23.97 -48.06 -7.22
C LEU A 130 -23.30 -49.37 -6.73
N LYS A 131 -23.17 -49.52 -5.39
CA LYS A 131 -23.39 -50.82 -4.73
C LYS A 131 -23.86 -50.68 -3.28
N LYS A 132 -25.15 -50.41 -3.11
CA LYS A 132 -25.99 -50.70 -1.93
C LYS A 132 -27.10 -51.61 -2.49
N GLN A 133 -27.45 -52.78 -1.98
CA GLN A 133 -27.36 -53.40 -0.65
C GLN A 133 -27.51 -54.91 -0.84
N GLY A 134 -26.95 -55.68 0.09
CA GLY A 134 -27.28 -57.09 0.25
C GLY A 134 -26.39 -57.68 1.33
N ILE A 135 -26.92 -57.79 2.55
CA ILE A 135 -26.87 -58.97 3.42
C ILE A 135 -27.92 -58.72 4.51
N SER A 136 -28.91 -59.62 4.52
CA SER A 136 -29.88 -59.86 5.59
C SER A 136 -29.25 -60.72 6.68
#